data_AF-A0AAD7VWT8-F1
#
_entry.id   AF-A0AAD7VWT8-F1
#
_cell.length_a   1.000
_cell.length_b   1.000
_cell.length_c   1.000
_cell.angle_alpha   90.00
_cell.angle_beta   90.00
_cell.angle_gamma   90.00
#
_symmetry.space_group_name_H-M   'P 1'
#
loop_
_entity.id
_entity.type
_entity.pdbx_description
1 polymer ?
#
loop_
_entity_poly.entity_id
_entity_poly.type
_entity_poly.pdbx_seq_one_letter_code
_entity_poly.pdbx_strand_id
1 'polypeptide(L)'
;NKCDTILNQFRDFAVICKTSEDASQWPTGAHSRLDTFFHALLAKEHPFKELWDIVQKVLLLSHGQASVERGFSVNKNITVANMKERTLIAQRVIVDHLHHVGGVANVGMTKELLQSAGCAKQRYHVYLNEEKKKREHTQQTQKRKVVQDEVD
;
A
#
# COMPACT_ATOMS: atom_id res chain seq x y z
N ASN A 1 -5.77 22.48 -28.08
CA ASN A 1 -5.68 21.01 -27.89
C ASN A 1 -5.54 20.75 -26.39
N LYS A 2 -6.30 19.81 -25.81
CA LYS A 2 -6.31 19.58 -24.35
C LYS A 2 -4.93 19.22 -23.80
N CYS A 3 -4.15 18.42 -24.56
CA CYS A 3 -2.78 18.04 -24.18
C CYS A 3 -1.85 19.27 -24.08
N ASP A 4 -1.93 20.21 -25.02
CA ASP A 4 -1.11 21.42 -24.99
C ASP A 4 -1.44 22.30 -23.78
N THR A 5 -2.72 22.37 -23.40
CA THR A 5 -3.17 23.07 -22.17
C THR A 5 -2.55 22.44 -20.93
N ILE A 6 -2.58 21.11 -20.80
CA ILE A 6 -1.97 20.39 -19.68
C ILE A 6 -0.47 20.61 -19.62
N LEU A 7 0.23 20.55 -20.76
CA LEU A 7 1.67 20.76 -20.83
C LEU A 7 2.07 22.19 -20.43
N ASN A 8 1.28 23.19 -20.82
CA ASN A 8 1.51 24.57 -20.41
C ASN A 8 1.27 24.74 -18.90
N GLN A 9 0.15 24.21 -18.37
CA GLN A 9 -0.12 24.21 -16.94
C GLN A 9 0.99 23.53 -16.12
N PHE A 10 1.55 22.42 -16.63
CA PHE A 10 2.66 21.74 -15.99
C PHE A 10 3.95 22.57 -15.99
N ARG A 11 4.24 23.30 -17.07
CA ARG A 11 5.40 24.21 -17.12
C ARG A 11 5.26 25.35 -16.11
N ASP A 12 4.08 25.96 -16.06
CA ASP A 12 3.80 27.05 -15.12
C ASP A 12 3.90 26.56 -13.66
N PHE A 13 3.34 25.37 -13.38
CA PHE A 13 3.49 24.70 -12.09
C PHE A 13 4.97 24.42 -11.76
N ALA A 14 5.77 23.94 -12.71
CA ALA A 14 7.19 23.67 -12.50
C ALA A 14 8.00 24.94 -12.21
N VAL A 15 7.58 26.09 -12.72
CA VAL A 15 8.15 27.40 -12.36
C VAL A 15 7.79 27.75 -10.93
N ILE A 16 6.53 27.62 -10.52
CA ILE A 16 6.07 27.88 -9.14
C ILE A 16 6.79 27.00 -8.13
N CYS A 17 7.00 25.72 -8.44
CA CYS A 17 7.76 24.81 -7.60
C CYS A 17 9.23 25.23 -7.41
N LYS A 18 9.80 25.98 -8.35
CA LYS A 18 11.18 26.50 -8.27
C LYS A 18 11.28 27.86 -7.59
N THR A 19 10.21 28.66 -7.65
CA THR A 19 10.21 30.05 -7.17
C THR A 19 9.51 30.25 -5.84
N SER A 20 8.57 29.38 -5.46
CA SER A 20 7.90 29.50 -4.17
C SER A 20 8.75 28.97 -3.02
N GLU A 21 8.88 29.78 -1.97
CA GLU A 21 9.47 29.32 -0.71
C GLU A 21 8.70 28.13 -0.13
N ASP A 22 7.38 28.10 -0.28
CA ASP A 22 6.51 27.00 0.18
C ASP A 22 6.84 25.64 -0.46
N ALA A 23 7.18 25.61 -1.76
CA ALA A 23 7.61 24.37 -2.42
C ALA A 23 9.02 23.95 -2.00
N SER A 24 9.91 24.93 -1.74
CA SER A 24 11.28 24.66 -1.25
C SER A 24 11.33 24.23 0.22
N GLN A 25 10.37 24.70 1.03
CA GLN A 25 10.21 24.37 2.44
C GLN A 25 9.35 23.13 2.65
N TRP A 26 8.71 22.60 1.61
CA TRP A 26 7.91 21.39 1.73
C TRP A 26 8.77 20.28 2.32
N PRO A 27 8.32 19.64 3.43
CA PRO A 27 9.17 18.77 4.22
C PRO A 27 9.71 17.65 3.34
N THR A 28 11.02 17.70 3.09
CA THR A 28 11.81 16.62 2.47
C THR A 28 11.95 15.41 3.40
N GLY A 29 11.38 15.48 4.60
CA GLY A 29 11.34 14.40 5.58
C GLY A 29 10.43 13.24 5.16
N ALA A 30 10.69 12.06 5.72
CA ALA A 30 10.06 10.76 5.41
C ALA A 30 8.51 10.69 5.53
N HIS A 31 7.85 11.77 5.96
CA HIS A 31 6.42 11.78 6.33
C HIS A 31 5.52 12.64 5.44
N SER A 32 6.04 13.36 4.44
CA SER A 32 5.18 14.07 3.50
C SER A 32 4.61 13.11 2.44
N ARG A 33 3.28 13.11 2.27
CA ARG A 33 2.63 12.33 1.22
C ARG A 33 2.53 13.16 -0.05
N LEU A 34 2.78 12.53 -1.20
CA LEU A 34 2.82 13.23 -2.47
C LEU A 34 1.43 13.73 -2.92
N ASP A 35 0.37 13.02 -2.55
CA ASP A 35 -1.01 13.46 -2.79
C ASP A 35 -1.37 14.72 -2.00
N THR A 36 -0.90 14.85 -0.75
CA THR A 36 -1.10 16.06 0.05
C THR A 36 -0.36 17.26 -0.55
N PHE A 37 0.87 17.04 -1.05
CA PHE A 37 1.66 18.05 -1.75
C PHE A 37 0.93 18.56 -2.99
N PHE A 38 0.53 17.67 -3.88
CA PHE A 38 -0.16 18.06 -5.10
C PHE A 38 -1.54 18.67 -4.82
N HIS A 39 -2.27 18.17 -3.83
CA HIS A 39 -3.54 18.75 -3.44
C HIS A 39 -3.37 20.19 -2.94
N ALA A 40 -2.37 20.47 -2.11
CA ALA A 40 -2.12 21.80 -1.58
C ALA A 40 -1.85 22.84 -2.68
N LEU A 41 -1.10 22.46 -3.72
CA LEU A 41 -0.65 23.37 -4.77
C LEU A 41 -1.57 23.42 -6.00
N LEU A 42 -2.21 22.31 -6.36
CA LEU A 42 -2.97 22.19 -7.61
C LEU A 42 -4.47 22.25 -7.41
N ALA A 43 -5.01 21.81 -6.26
CA ALA A 43 -6.45 21.66 -6.09
C ALA A 43 -7.18 22.98 -5.82
N LYS A 44 -6.47 23.99 -5.28
CA LYS A 44 -7.04 25.31 -4.96
C LYS A 44 -6.91 26.32 -6.10
N GLU A 45 -5.95 26.09 -6.99
CA GLU A 45 -5.60 27.02 -8.06
C GLU A 45 -6.40 26.73 -9.33
N HIS A 46 -7.31 27.64 -9.68
CA HIS A 46 -8.05 27.62 -10.93
C HIS A 46 -7.21 27.46 -12.22
N PRO A 47 -5.96 27.99 -12.34
CA PRO A 47 -5.17 27.80 -13.56
C PRO A 47 -4.71 26.37 -13.81
N PHE A 48 -4.77 25.45 -12.83
CA PHE A 48 -4.23 24.08 -12.96
C PHE A 48 -5.30 22.99 -13.01
N LYS A 49 -6.55 23.32 -13.32
CA LYS A 49 -7.67 22.38 -13.27
C LYS A 49 -7.46 21.12 -14.13
N GLU A 50 -6.99 21.29 -15.36
CA GLU A 50 -6.79 20.21 -16.33
C GLU A 50 -5.60 19.34 -15.95
N LEU A 51 -4.54 19.94 -15.41
CA LEU A 51 -3.40 19.25 -14.82
C LEU A 51 -3.83 18.45 -13.57
N TRP A 52 -4.62 19.06 -12.68
CA TRP A 52 -5.12 18.42 -11.46
C TRP A 52 -5.96 17.18 -11.78
N ASP A 53 -6.85 17.23 -12.78
CA ASP A 53 -7.65 16.07 -13.21
C ASP A 53 -6.77 14.88 -13.65
N ILE A 54 -5.63 15.14 -14.29
CA ILE A 54 -4.67 14.10 -14.67
C ILE A 54 -3.88 13.61 -13.47
N VAL A 55 -3.39 14.51 -12.62
CA VAL A 55 -2.64 14.15 -11.41
C VAL A 55 -3.50 13.26 -10.52
N GLN A 56 -4.79 13.55 -10.35
CA GLN A 56 -5.73 12.68 -9.65
C GLN A 56 -5.78 11.27 -10.25
N LYS A 57 -5.86 11.14 -11.58
CA LYS A 57 -5.87 9.84 -12.24
C LYS A 57 -4.56 9.09 -12.03
N VAL A 58 -3.42 9.76 -12.19
CA VAL A 58 -2.09 9.18 -11.97
C VAL A 58 -1.90 8.71 -10.52
N LEU A 59 -2.37 9.49 -9.55
CA LEU A 59 -2.32 9.13 -8.13
C LEU A 59 -3.21 7.91 -7.81
N LEU A 60 -4.27 7.68 -8.60
CA LEU A 60 -5.21 6.56 -8.45
C LEU A 60 -4.83 5.31 -9.27
N LEU A 61 -3.85 5.39 -10.17
CA LEU A 61 -3.36 4.21 -10.89
C LEU A 61 -2.79 3.19 -9.91
N SER A 62 -2.95 1.90 -10.23
CA SER A 62 -2.40 0.82 -9.41
C SER A 62 -0.87 0.90 -9.41
N HIS A 63 -0.31 1.34 -8.29
CA HIS A 63 1.13 1.35 -8.06
C HIS A 63 1.57 -0.06 -7.65
N GLY A 64 2.59 -0.59 -8.30
CA GLY A 64 3.22 -1.85 -7.90
C GLY A 64 3.94 -1.75 -6.55
N GLN A 65 4.56 -2.84 -6.11
CA GLN A 65 5.32 -2.88 -4.85
C GLN A 65 6.71 -2.23 -4.96
N ALA A 66 7.01 -1.53 -6.06
CA ALA A 66 8.29 -0.87 -6.27
C ALA A 66 8.51 0.23 -5.23
N SER A 67 9.76 0.45 -4.82
CA SER A 67 10.09 1.40 -3.75
C SER A 67 9.65 2.83 -4.07
N VAL A 68 9.68 3.21 -5.34
CA VAL A 68 9.25 4.53 -5.83
C VAL A 68 7.72 4.69 -5.80
N GLU A 69 7.00 3.58 -5.93
CA GLU A 69 5.54 3.50 -5.99
C GLU A 69 4.90 3.40 -4.60
N ARG A 70 5.64 2.90 -3.60
CA ARG A 70 5.18 2.89 -2.20
C ARG A 70 4.94 4.29 -1.65
N GLY A 71 5.60 5.33 -2.16
CA GLY A 71 5.41 6.72 -1.72
C GLY A 71 3.97 7.24 -1.85
N PHE A 72 3.18 6.63 -2.72
CA PHE A 72 1.76 6.94 -2.94
C PHE A 72 0.81 6.18 -2.02
N SER A 73 1.28 5.13 -1.35
CA SER A 73 0.42 4.26 -0.55
C SER A 73 0.25 4.76 0.87
N VAL A 74 -1.00 4.82 1.34
CA VAL A 74 -1.28 4.95 2.79
C VAL A 74 -0.64 3.82 3.59
N ASN A 75 -0.44 2.67 2.93
CA ASN A 75 0.17 1.50 3.50
C ASN A 75 1.70 1.51 3.42
N LYS A 76 2.35 2.58 2.95
CA LYS A 76 3.82 2.60 2.72
C LYS A 76 4.66 2.14 3.91
N ASN A 77 4.19 2.42 5.12
CA ASN A 77 4.86 2.08 6.37
C ASN A 77 4.65 0.62 6.78
N ILE A 78 3.64 -0.06 6.22
CA ILE A 78 3.36 -1.49 6.46
C ILE A 78 3.80 -2.37 5.27
N THR A 79 3.84 -1.87 4.04
CA THR A 79 4.22 -2.68 2.88
C THR A 79 5.74 -2.90 2.80
N VAL A 80 6.13 -4.16 2.89
CA VAL A 80 7.49 -4.65 2.60
C VAL A 80 7.44 -5.52 1.36
N ALA A 81 8.53 -5.55 0.58
CA ALA A 81 8.63 -6.41 -0.60
C ALA A 81 8.37 -7.89 -0.24
N ASN A 82 7.70 -8.62 -1.14
CA ASN A 82 7.37 -10.05 -1.00
C ASN A 82 6.42 -10.39 0.17
N MET A 83 5.63 -9.42 0.63
CA MET A 83 4.60 -9.68 1.63
C MET A 83 3.40 -10.42 1.04
N LYS A 84 2.94 -11.48 1.70
CA LYS A 84 1.68 -12.14 1.36
C LYS A 84 0.50 -11.27 1.80
N GLU A 85 -0.59 -11.31 1.05
CA GLU A 85 -1.84 -10.59 1.35
C GLU A 85 -2.29 -10.76 2.82
N ARG A 86 -2.25 -11.99 3.33
CA ARG A 86 -2.63 -12.29 4.73
C ARG A 86 -1.80 -11.50 5.76
N THR A 87 -0.52 -11.31 5.51
CA THR A 87 0.37 -10.52 6.39
C THR A 87 0.01 -9.04 6.31
N LEU A 88 -0.29 -8.54 5.11
CA LEU A 88 -0.67 -7.15 4.89
C LEU A 88 -1.98 -6.82 5.60
N ILE A 89 -2.98 -7.69 5.48
CA ILE A 89 -4.26 -7.56 6.21
C ILE A 89 -4.01 -7.54 7.72
N ALA A 90 -3.20 -8.47 8.25
CA ALA A 90 -2.93 -8.53 9.68
C ALA A 90 -2.24 -7.25 10.21
N GLN A 91 -1.26 -6.73 9.49
CA GLN A 91 -0.60 -5.47 9.85
C GLN A 91 -1.55 -4.28 9.77
N ARG A 92 -2.42 -4.24 8.75
CA ARG A 92 -3.41 -3.17 8.59
C ARG A 92 -4.39 -3.14 9.76
N VAL A 93 -4.89 -4.31 10.17
CA VAL A 93 -5.77 -4.44 11.35
C VAL A 93 -5.09 -3.89 12.62
N ILE A 94 -3.80 -4.19 12.83
CA ILE A 94 -3.05 -3.67 13.98
C ILE A 94 -2.94 -2.14 13.91
N VAL A 95 -2.55 -1.59 12.76
CA VAL A 95 -2.40 -0.14 12.58
C VAL A 95 -3.72 0.60 12.75
N ASP A 96 -4.81 0.08 12.19
CA ASP A 96 -6.13 0.69 12.32
C ASP A 96 -6.61 0.68 13.78
N HIS A 97 -6.36 -0.41 14.51
CA HIS A 97 -6.64 -0.46 15.94
C HIS A 97 -5.80 0.54 16.74
N LEU A 98 -4.50 0.65 16.45
CA LEU A 98 -3.61 1.62 17.11
C LEU A 98 -4.06 3.06 16.87
N HIS A 99 -4.48 3.40 15.64
CA HIS A 99 -5.05 4.72 15.36
C HIS A 99 -6.34 4.95 16.13
N HIS A 100 -7.23 3.95 16.21
CA HIS A 100 -8.49 4.06 16.93
C HIS A 100 -8.29 4.32 18.43
N VAL A 101 -7.34 3.64 19.08
CA VAL A 101 -7.06 3.83 20.51
C VAL A 101 -6.14 5.03 20.81
N GLY A 102 -5.64 5.71 19.78
CA GLY A 102 -4.75 6.87 19.95
C GLY A 102 -3.32 6.52 20.35
N GLY A 103 -2.83 5.33 19.98
CA GLY A 103 -1.45 4.90 20.17
C GLY A 103 -1.27 3.68 21.07
N VAL A 104 -0.04 3.16 21.09
CA VAL A 104 0.28 1.87 21.74
C VAL A 104 0.08 1.87 23.26
N ALA A 105 0.26 3.02 23.91
CA ALA A 105 0.10 3.15 25.37
C ALA A 105 -1.36 2.96 25.83
N ASN A 106 -2.33 3.16 24.92
CA ASN A 106 -3.75 3.06 25.20
C ASN A 106 -4.33 1.68 24.84
N VAL A 107 -3.49 0.74 24.37
CA VAL A 107 -3.93 -0.62 24.05
C VAL A 107 -4.16 -1.37 25.36
N GLY A 108 -5.43 -1.69 25.65
CA GLY A 108 -5.79 -2.48 26.82
C GLY A 108 -5.24 -3.90 26.73
N MET A 109 -4.52 -4.34 27.77
CA MET A 109 -4.03 -5.72 27.87
C MET A 109 -5.16 -6.66 28.32
N THR A 110 -5.96 -7.13 27.37
CA THR A 110 -7.06 -8.05 27.65
C THR A 110 -6.58 -9.50 27.82
N LYS A 111 -7.36 -10.32 28.53
CA LYS A 111 -7.04 -11.75 28.72
C LYS A 111 -7.04 -12.51 27.40
N GLU A 112 -7.94 -12.14 26.50
CA GLU A 112 -8.09 -12.71 25.17
C GLU A 112 -6.86 -12.40 24.30
N LEU A 113 -6.31 -11.19 24.42
CA LEU A 113 -5.08 -10.80 23.71
C LEU A 113 -3.89 -11.62 24.20
N LEU A 114 -3.75 -11.76 25.53
CA LEU A 114 -2.69 -12.57 26.15
C LEU A 114 -2.80 -14.05 25.75
N GLN A 115 -3.99 -14.63 25.81
CA GLN A 115 -4.24 -16.00 25.38
C GLN A 115 -3.95 -16.17 23.88
N SER A 116 -4.40 -15.22 23.06
CA SER A 116 -4.12 -15.23 21.63
C SER A 116 -2.62 -15.20 21.36
N ALA A 117 -1.86 -14.34 22.03
CA ALA A 117 -0.40 -14.28 21.91
C ALA A 117 0.27 -15.58 22.35
N GLY A 118 -0.12 -16.15 23.50
CA GLY A 118 0.40 -17.42 24.01
C GLY A 118 0.18 -18.60 23.04
N CYS A 119 -0.98 -18.63 22.37
CA CYS A 119 -1.30 -19.67 21.38
C CYS A 119 -0.75 -19.40 19.97
N ALA A 120 -0.07 -18.28 19.72
CA ALA A 120 0.36 -17.88 18.38
C ALA A 120 1.32 -18.90 17.73
N LYS A 121 2.29 -19.39 18.50
CA LYS A 121 3.24 -20.42 18.02
C LYS A 121 2.52 -21.71 17.62
N GLN A 122 1.57 -22.15 18.44
CA GLN A 122 0.78 -23.35 18.14
C GLN A 122 -0.03 -23.19 16.85
N ARG A 123 -0.73 -22.06 16.69
CA ARG A 123 -1.47 -21.76 15.45
C ARG A 123 -0.56 -21.74 14.22
N TYR A 124 0.68 -21.24 14.36
CA TYR A 124 1.65 -21.25 13.28
C TYR A 124 2.07 -22.67 12.88
N HIS A 125 2.36 -23.55 13.85
CA HIS A 125 2.68 -24.95 13.54
C HIS A 125 1.52 -25.70 12.88
N VAL A 126 0.28 -25.46 13.34
CA VAL A 126 -0.92 -26.02 12.71
C VAL A 126 -1.02 -25.56 11.25
N TYR A 127 -0.85 -24.26 10.99
CA TYR A 127 -0.84 -23.71 9.63
C TYR A 127 0.24 -24.35 8.74
N LEU A 128 1.47 -24.52 9.23
CA LEU A 128 2.55 -25.16 8.45
C LEU A 128 2.20 -26.61 8.08
N ASN A 129 1.60 -27.35 9.00
CA ASN A 129 1.18 -28.73 8.75
C ASN A 129 0.06 -28.79 7.70
N GLU A 130 -0.90 -27.88 7.76
CA GLU A 130 -1.96 -27.77 6.76
C GLU A 130 -1.41 -27.42 5.37
N GLU A 131 -0.47 -26.48 5.29
CA GLU A 131 0.16 -26.12 4.02
C GLU A 131 0.96 -27.28 3.43
N LYS A 132 1.63 -28.07 4.28
CA LYS A 132 2.33 -29.28 3.84
C LYS A 132 1.35 -30.29 3.23
N LYS A 133 0.25 -30.59 3.94
CA LYS A 133 -0.80 -31.51 3.46
C LYS A 133 -1.42 -31.03 2.16
N LYS A 134 -1.70 -29.73 2.02
CA LYS A 134 -2.23 -29.15 0.77
C LYS A 134 -1.26 -29.37 -0.40
N ARG A 135 0.03 -29.11 -0.20
CA ARG A 135 1.05 -29.33 -1.25
C ARG A 135 1.14 -30.79 -1.68
N GLU A 136 1.16 -31.71 -0.71
CA GLU A 136 1.16 -33.15 -0.97
C GLU A 136 -0.07 -33.58 -1.76
N HIS A 137 -1.25 -33.08 -1.38
CA HIS A 137 -2.50 -33.37 -2.08
C HIS A 137 -2.51 -32.80 -3.51
N THR A 138 -2.06 -31.55 -3.71
CA THR A 138 -1.97 -30.94 -5.05
C THR A 138 -1.02 -31.71 -5.95
N GLN A 139 0.15 -32.13 -5.45
CA GLN A 139 1.10 -32.94 -6.23
C GLN A 139 0.52 -34.30 -6.60
N GLN A 140 -0.21 -34.94 -5.68
CA GLN A 140 -0.85 -36.22 -5.96
C GLN A 140 -1.96 -36.09 -7.02
N THR A 141 -2.78 -35.04 -6.93
CA THR A 141 -3.81 -34.74 -7.92
C THR A 141 -3.21 -34.39 -9.28
N GLN A 142 -2.11 -33.63 -9.34
CA GLN A 142 -1.40 -33.34 -10.59
C GLN A 142 -0.85 -34.60 -11.24
N LYS A 143 -0.20 -35.49 -10.47
CA LYS A 143 0.28 -36.79 -10.97
C LYS A 143 -0.86 -37.64 -11.54
N ARG A 144 -2.04 -37.66 -10.90
CA ARG A 144 -3.21 -38.39 -11.40
C ARG A 144 -3.76 -37.79 -12.69
N LYS A 145 -3.76 -36.47 -12.84
CA LYS A 145 -4.18 -35.81 -14.10
C LYS A 145 -3.23 -36.12 -15.26
N VAL A 146 -1.92 -36.03 -15.03
CA VAL A 146 -0.91 -36.35 -16.06
C VAL A 146 -1.04 -37.80 -16.53
N VAL A 147 -1.22 -38.76 -15.62
CA VAL A 147 -1.42 -40.16 -16.00
C VAL A 147 -2.73 -40.37 -16.77
N GLN A 148 -3.79 -39.62 -16.45
CA GLN A 148 -5.04 -39.70 -17.20
C GLN A 148 -4.87 -39.16 -18.63
N ASP A 149 -4.19 -38.02 -18.78
CA ASP A 149 -3.94 -37.38 -20.08
C ASP A 149 -2.95 -38.18 -20.97
N GLU A 150 -2.17 -39.10 -20.41
CA GLU A 150 -1.26 -40.01 -21.15
C GLU A 150 -1.94 -41.30 -21.65
N VAL A 151 -3.15 -41.60 -21.15
CA VAL A 151 -3.88 -42.84 -21.48
C VAL A 151 -5.02 -42.59 -22.48
N ASP A 152 -5.38 -41.31 -22.70
CA ASP A 152 -6.28 -40.83 -23.76
C ASP A 152 -5.48 -40.47 -25.04
#